data_AF-A0A2W5GTQ6-F1
#
_entry.id   AF-A0A2W5GTQ6-F1
#
_cell.length_a   1.000
_cell.length_b   1.000
_cell.length_c   1.000
_cell.angle_alpha   90.00
_cell.angle_beta   90.00
_cell.angle_gamma   90.00
#
_symmetry.space_group_name_H-M   'P 1'
#
loop_
_entity.id
_entity.type
_entity.pdbx_description
1 polymer ?
#
loop_
_entity_poly.entity_id
_entity_poly.type
_entity_poly.pdbx_seq_one_letter_code
_entity_poly.pdbx_strand_id
1 'polypeptide(L)'
;MNFLAHVYFSYSQPGLLIGNMIGDFVKGNQYLQYSESIQKGILLHRQIDTFTDAHPTVLETKQIFRDAVGRYDGAFLDVSYDYYLANDPNILCESEWRLMTQQAYATVDMHITSLPQAFKQMFSYMENGDWLFNYRYAWQIKKSFTGLARRAKYLDEKVNPFASFEKNFGLIEKSFESFFPELETFVLDWIRKNHITLQ
;
A
#
# COMPACT_ATOMS: atom_id res chain seq x y z
N MET A 1 5.05 1.57 -1.19
CA MET A 1 3.84 1.91 -0.41
C MET A 1 3.10 0.63 -0.05
N ASN A 2 2.03 0.63 0.75
CA ASN A 2 1.26 -0.59 1.02
C ASN A 2 -0.16 -0.51 0.40
N PHE A 3 -1.05 -1.43 0.78
CA PHE A 3 -2.34 -1.65 0.12
C PHE A 3 -3.21 -0.39 -0.03
N LEU A 4 -3.29 0.50 0.97
CA LEU A 4 -4.18 1.65 0.91
C LEU A 4 -3.75 2.61 -0.21
N ALA A 5 -2.47 2.91 -0.32
CA ALA A 5 -1.96 3.78 -1.38
C ALA A 5 -2.16 3.19 -2.77
N HIS A 6 -1.99 1.87 -2.92
CA HIS A 6 -2.27 1.19 -4.19
C HIS A 6 -3.75 1.26 -4.57
N VAL A 7 -4.67 1.19 -3.60
CA VAL A 7 -6.10 1.43 -3.83
C VAL A 7 -6.35 2.89 -4.20
N TYR A 8 -5.79 3.85 -3.44
CA TYR A 8 -5.92 5.29 -3.67
C TYR A 8 -5.49 5.67 -5.10
N PHE A 9 -4.30 5.23 -5.52
CA PHE A 9 -3.76 5.48 -6.86
C PHE A 9 -4.41 4.68 -7.99
N SER A 10 -5.47 3.93 -7.70
CA SER A 10 -6.30 3.28 -8.72
C SER A 10 -7.42 4.18 -9.23
N TYR A 11 -7.66 5.33 -8.60
CA TYR A 11 -8.67 6.33 -9.02
C TYR A 11 -10.04 5.72 -9.33
N SER A 12 -10.46 4.78 -8.47
CA SER A 12 -11.72 4.02 -8.59
C SER A 12 -11.91 3.29 -9.94
N GLN A 13 -10.85 3.08 -10.73
CA GLN A 13 -10.89 2.30 -11.96
C GLN A 13 -10.78 0.80 -11.63
N PRO A 14 -11.80 -0.03 -11.91
CA PRO A 14 -11.82 -1.42 -11.44
C PRO A 14 -10.61 -2.23 -11.87
N GLY A 15 -10.20 -2.13 -13.14
CA GLY A 15 -9.03 -2.86 -13.63
C GLY A 15 -7.72 -2.43 -12.97
N LEU A 16 -7.52 -1.12 -12.78
CA LEU A 16 -6.33 -0.63 -12.07
C LEU A 16 -6.33 -1.09 -10.63
N LEU A 17 -7.47 -1.01 -9.95
CA LEU A 17 -7.65 -1.43 -8.56
C LEU A 17 -7.30 -2.89 -8.37
N ILE A 18 -7.89 -3.78 -9.18
CA ILE A 18 -7.58 -5.21 -9.13
C ILE A 18 -6.09 -5.44 -9.37
N GLY A 19 -5.52 -4.83 -10.42
CA GLY A 19 -4.12 -5.03 -10.77
C GLY A 19 -3.16 -4.53 -9.68
N ASN A 20 -3.46 -3.37 -9.09
CA ASN A 20 -2.69 -2.78 -8.00
C ASN A 20 -2.69 -3.68 -6.75
N MET A 21 -3.86 -4.24 -6.42
CA MET A 21 -4.04 -5.10 -5.25
C MET A 21 -3.35 -6.47 -5.38
N ILE A 22 -3.23 -7.00 -6.60
CA ILE A 22 -2.63 -8.32 -6.84
C ILE A 22 -1.17 -8.25 -7.30
N GLY A 23 -0.56 -7.07 -7.39
CA GLY A 23 0.76 -6.85 -8.00
C GLY A 23 1.85 -7.78 -7.44
N ASP A 24 1.99 -7.83 -6.11
CA ASP A 24 2.89 -8.73 -5.38
C ASP A 24 2.62 -10.23 -5.59
N PHE A 25 1.39 -10.58 -5.96
CA PHE A 25 0.94 -11.95 -6.15
C PHE A 25 1.14 -12.45 -7.59
N VAL A 26 1.59 -11.58 -8.50
CA VAL A 26 1.78 -11.89 -9.92
C VAL A 26 3.24 -11.68 -10.33
N LYS A 27 3.96 -12.79 -10.55
CA LYS A 27 5.41 -12.76 -10.81
C LYS A 27 5.73 -12.57 -12.29
N GLY A 28 6.75 -11.74 -12.56
CA GLY A 28 7.31 -11.58 -13.91
C GLY A 28 6.24 -11.27 -14.96
N ASN A 29 6.25 -12.00 -16.07
CA ASN A 29 5.31 -11.81 -17.19
C ASN A 29 3.96 -12.53 -17.03
N GLN A 30 3.68 -13.13 -15.87
CA GLN A 30 2.37 -13.75 -15.62
C GLN A 30 1.21 -12.74 -15.69
N TYR A 31 1.49 -11.44 -15.56
CA TYR A 31 0.46 -10.40 -15.72
C TYR A 31 -0.21 -10.44 -17.11
N LEU A 32 0.47 -10.94 -18.15
CA LEU A 32 -0.06 -11.03 -19.51
C LEU A 32 -1.31 -11.94 -19.62
N GLN A 33 -1.62 -12.75 -18.60
CA GLN A 33 -2.83 -13.58 -18.55
C GLN A 33 -4.09 -12.81 -18.15
N TYR A 34 -3.97 -11.57 -17.65
CA TYR A 34 -5.11 -10.74 -17.24
C TYR A 34 -5.57 -9.81 -18.36
N SER A 35 -6.74 -9.19 -18.20
CA SER A 35 -7.23 -8.15 -19.11
C SER A 35 -6.27 -6.95 -19.13
N GLU A 36 -6.25 -6.20 -20.23
CA GLU A 36 -5.36 -5.04 -20.41
C GLU A 36 -5.45 -4.04 -19.25
N SER A 37 -6.65 -3.79 -18.72
CA SER A 37 -6.84 -2.88 -17.59
C SER A 37 -6.19 -3.40 -16.31
N ILE A 38 -6.24 -4.71 -16.05
CA ILE A 38 -5.57 -5.33 -14.89
C ILE A 38 -4.06 -5.38 -15.10
N GLN A 39 -3.60 -5.64 -16.32
CA GLN A 39 -2.18 -5.56 -16.68
C GLN A 39 -1.63 -4.18 -16.33
N LYS A 40 -2.33 -3.10 -16.73
CA LYS A 40 -1.96 -1.73 -16.37
C LYS A 40 -1.92 -1.51 -14.86
N GLY A 41 -2.88 -2.04 -14.10
CA GLY A 41 -2.84 -1.97 -12.63
C GLY A 41 -1.64 -2.68 -12.00
N ILE A 42 -1.29 -3.87 -12.48
CA ILE A 42 -0.10 -4.61 -12.00
C ILE A 42 1.19 -3.85 -12.33
N LEU A 43 1.27 -3.30 -13.54
CA LEU A 43 2.41 -2.48 -13.95
C LEU A 43 2.49 -1.21 -13.11
N LEU A 44 1.36 -0.55 -12.83
CA LEU A 44 1.30 0.63 -11.98
C LEU A 44 1.80 0.34 -10.55
N HIS A 45 1.37 -0.75 -9.93
CA HIS A 45 1.88 -1.17 -8.62
C HIS A 45 3.41 -1.26 -8.60
N ARG A 46 3.99 -1.95 -9.59
CA ARG A 46 5.45 -2.08 -9.71
C ARG A 46 6.15 -0.73 -9.87
N GLN A 47 5.53 0.20 -10.59
CA GLN A 47 6.07 1.55 -10.79
C GLN A 47 6.01 2.39 -9.51
N ILE A 48 4.89 2.31 -8.77
CA ILE A 48 4.74 2.93 -7.45
C ILE A 48 5.84 2.42 -6.51
N ASP A 49 6.04 1.10 -6.45
CA ASP A 49 7.05 0.52 -5.56
C ASP A 49 8.47 0.85 -6.00
N THR A 50 8.77 0.77 -7.29
CA THR A 50 10.09 1.14 -7.82
C THR A 50 10.42 2.60 -7.52
N PHE A 51 9.45 3.50 -7.72
CA PHE A 51 9.62 4.92 -7.41
C PHE A 51 9.82 5.13 -5.90
N THR A 52 8.98 4.52 -5.07
CA THR A 52 9.05 4.61 -3.61
C THR A 52 10.39 4.10 -3.08
N ASP A 53 10.81 2.91 -3.50
CA ASP A 53 12.01 2.24 -3.00
C ASP A 53 13.31 2.96 -3.40
N ALA A 54 13.29 3.69 -4.51
CA ALA A 54 14.43 4.46 -5.01
C ALA A 54 14.48 5.89 -4.46
N HIS A 55 13.39 6.38 -3.84
CA HIS A 55 13.29 7.78 -3.45
C HIS A 55 14.23 8.10 -2.27
N PRO A 56 15.08 9.16 -2.34
CA PRO A 56 16.06 9.47 -1.30
C PRO A 56 15.44 9.62 0.10
N THR A 57 14.33 10.35 0.21
CA THR A 57 13.60 10.56 1.46
C THR A 57 13.12 9.24 2.08
N VAL A 58 12.66 8.29 1.26
CA VAL A 58 12.20 6.97 1.71
C VAL A 58 13.38 6.11 2.15
N LEU A 59 14.49 6.14 1.39
CA LEU A 59 15.73 5.42 1.71
C LEU A 59 16.33 5.83 3.05
N GLU A 60 16.29 7.13 3.37
CA GLU A 60 16.70 7.67 4.66
C GLU A 60 15.73 7.26 5.77
N THR A 61 14.44 7.46 5.55
CA THR A 61 13.40 7.30 6.58
C THR A 61 13.25 5.85 7.02
N LYS A 62 13.40 4.87 6.11
CA LYS A 62 13.27 3.46 6.48
C LYS A 62 14.34 3.03 7.50
N GLN A 63 15.46 3.74 7.59
CA GLN A 63 16.49 3.45 8.60
C GLN A 63 15.98 3.56 10.04
N ILE A 64 14.89 4.31 10.29
CA ILE A 64 14.19 4.35 11.59
C ILE A 64 13.80 2.94 12.07
N PHE A 65 13.43 2.06 11.14
CA PHE A 65 13.03 0.70 11.43
C PHE A 65 14.19 -0.30 11.33
N ARG A 66 15.33 0.06 10.71
CA ARG A 66 16.44 -0.85 10.43
C ARG A 66 16.94 -1.62 11.65
N ASP A 67 17.11 -0.94 12.78
CA ASP A 67 17.58 -1.58 14.02
C ASP A 67 16.55 -2.57 14.57
N ALA A 68 15.26 -2.28 14.38
CA ALA A 68 14.18 -3.14 14.85
C ALA A 68 13.91 -4.31 13.91
N VAL A 69 14.00 -4.12 12.58
CA VAL A 69 13.50 -5.10 11.60
C VAL A 69 14.45 -5.46 10.47
N GLY A 70 15.68 -4.95 10.50
CA GLY A 70 16.72 -5.26 9.53
C GLY A 70 16.29 -4.93 8.10
N ARG A 71 16.35 -5.92 7.21
CA ARG A 71 16.02 -5.76 5.77
C ARG A 71 14.53 -5.57 5.48
N TYR A 72 13.67 -5.72 6.48
CA TYR A 72 12.23 -5.58 6.31
C TYR A 72 11.76 -4.13 6.51
N ASP A 73 12.69 -3.20 6.74
CA ASP A 73 12.45 -1.80 7.09
C ASP A 73 11.52 -1.06 6.12
N GLY A 74 11.68 -1.32 4.81
CA GLY A 74 10.79 -0.79 3.78
C GLY A 74 9.32 -1.12 4.04
N ALA A 75 8.99 -2.39 4.28
CA ALA A 75 7.59 -2.82 4.48
C ALA A 75 6.94 -2.20 5.74
N PHE A 76 7.73 -1.92 6.78
CA PHE A 76 7.23 -1.23 7.98
C PHE A 76 7.02 0.27 7.71
N LEU A 77 7.89 0.89 6.93
CA LEU A 77 7.69 2.26 6.46
C LEU A 77 6.47 2.36 5.55
N ASP A 78 6.25 1.42 4.63
CA ASP A 78 5.09 1.39 3.73
C ASP A 78 3.76 1.35 4.49
N VAL A 79 3.65 0.49 5.51
CA VAL A 79 2.48 0.49 6.42
C VAL A 79 2.34 1.82 7.15
N SER A 80 3.45 2.45 7.52
CA SER A 80 3.44 3.74 8.22
C SER A 80 2.98 4.87 7.29
N TYR A 81 3.41 4.89 6.03
CA TYR A 81 2.94 5.88 5.06
C TYR A 81 1.46 5.73 4.73
N ASP A 82 0.94 4.50 4.67
CA ASP A 82 -0.50 4.29 4.53
C ASP A 82 -1.30 4.87 5.73
N TYR A 83 -0.73 4.88 6.94
CA TYR A 83 -1.32 5.58 8.10
C TYR A 83 -1.42 7.08 7.88
N TYR A 84 -0.33 7.71 7.41
CA TYR A 84 -0.30 9.16 7.17
C TYR A 84 -1.23 9.54 6.01
N LEU A 85 -1.23 8.76 4.92
CA LEU A 85 -2.17 8.89 3.82
C LEU A 85 -3.63 8.89 4.32
N ALA A 86 -4.00 7.91 5.14
CA ALA A 86 -5.36 7.77 5.64
C ALA A 86 -5.80 8.92 6.58
N ASN A 87 -4.85 9.67 7.14
CA ASN A 87 -5.09 10.72 8.13
C ASN A 87 -4.75 12.13 7.64
N ASP A 88 -4.24 12.29 6.41
CA ASP A 88 -3.97 13.61 5.84
C ASP A 88 -5.30 14.33 5.53
N PRO A 89 -5.60 15.46 6.18
CA PRO A 89 -6.85 16.18 5.98
C PRO A 89 -6.97 16.84 4.59
N ASN A 90 -5.88 16.94 3.84
CA ASN A 90 -5.86 17.53 2.50
C ASN A 90 -6.15 16.50 1.40
N ILE A 91 -6.16 15.20 1.72
CA ILE A 91 -6.35 14.12 0.75
C ILE A 91 -7.83 13.75 0.65
N LEU A 92 -8.42 13.19 1.71
CA LEU A 92 -9.82 12.80 1.76
C LEU A 92 -10.35 12.92 3.20
N CYS A 93 -11.61 13.32 3.35
CA CYS A 93 -12.29 13.26 4.64
C CYS A 93 -12.73 11.83 4.98
N GLU A 94 -13.15 11.61 6.23
CA GLU A 94 -13.50 10.27 6.72
C GLU A 94 -14.60 9.56 5.89
N SER A 95 -15.64 10.29 5.48
CA SER A 95 -16.73 9.70 4.67
C SER A 95 -16.26 9.29 3.28
N GLU A 96 -15.31 10.03 2.70
CA GLU A 96 -14.74 9.71 1.40
C GLU A 96 -13.82 8.48 1.49
N TRP A 97 -12.98 8.40 2.54
CA TRP A 97 -12.21 7.19 2.83
C TRP A 97 -13.10 5.97 3.02
N ARG A 98 -14.20 6.11 3.78
CA ARG A 98 -15.16 5.01 3.97
C ARG A 98 -15.78 4.55 2.65
N LEU A 99 -16.20 5.49 1.81
CA LEU A 99 -16.78 5.19 0.51
C LEU A 99 -15.76 4.47 -0.40
N MET A 100 -14.56 5.04 -0.54
CA MET A 100 -13.51 4.51 -1.42
C MET A 100 -13.09 3.09 -1.02
N THR A 101 -12.87 2.85 0.27
CA THR A 101 -12.44 1.54 0.77
C THR A 101 -13.53 0.48 0.62
N GLN A 102 -14.79 0.82 0.88
CA GLN A 102 -15.93 -0.09 0.63
C GLN A 102 -16.10 -0.42 -0.86
N GLN A 103 -15.93 0.57 -1.74
CA GLN A 103 -15.94 0.35 -3.19
C GLN A 103 -14.78 -0.56 -3.62
N ALA A 104 -13.60 -0.42 -3.00
CA ALA A 104 -12.46 -1.28 -3.28
C ALA A 104 -12.74 -2.74 -2.91
N TYR A 105 -13.26 -3.00 -1.71
CA TYR A 105 -13.66 -4.34 -1.29
C TYR A 105 -14.69 -4.95 -2.25
N ALA A 106 -15.78 -4.24 -2.53
CA ALA A 106 -16.82 -4.71 -3.45
C ALA A 106 -16.27 -4.99 -4.86
N THR A 107 -15.34 -4.16 -5.34
CA THR A 107 -14.70 -4.37 -6.65
C THR A 107 -13.87 -5.65 -6.69
N VAL A 108 -13.09 -5.92 -5.64
CA VAL A 108 -12.31 -7.15 -5.52
C VAL A 108 -13.21 -8.37 -5.43
N ASP A 109 -14.28 -8.30 -4.63
CA ASP A 109 -15.25 -9.38 -4.47
C ASP A 109 -15.91 -9.80 -5.80
N MET A 110 -16.30 -8.83 -6.63
CA MET A 110 -16.85 -9.10 -7.96
C MET A 110 -15.88 -9.88 -8.87
N HIS A 111 -14.56 -9.80 -8.62
CA HIS A 111 -13.54 -10.43 -9.46
C HIS A 111 -12.83 -11.62 -8.78
N ILE A 112 -13.16 -11.92 -7.51
CA ILE A 112 -12.35 -12.77 -6.61
C ILE A 112 -12.05 -14.15 -7.17
N THR A 113 -12.95 -14.72 -7.98
CA THR A 113 -12.82 -16.06 -8.56
C THR A 113 -11.62 -16.17 -9.50
N SER A 114 -11.28 -15.09 -10.21
CA SER A 114 -10.20 -15.04 -11.21
C SER A 114 -8.82 -14.63 -10.64
N LEU A 115 -8.75 -14.28 -9.36
CA LEU A 115 -7.52 -13.77 -8.74
C LEU A 115 -6.58 -14.88 -8.23
N PRO A 116 -5.30 -14.59 -7.92
CA PRO A 116 -4.38 -15.57 -7.35
C PRO A 116 -4.88 -16.15 -6.01
N GLN A 117 -4.72 -17.46 -5.79
CA GLN A 117 -5.21 -18.14 -4.58
C GLN A 117 -4.64 -17.55 -3.28
N ALA A 118 -3.34 -17.21 -3.27
CA ALA A 118 -2.71 -16.58 -2.11
C ALA A 118 -3.29 -15.20 -1.79
N PHE A 119 -3.66 -14.43 -2.83
CA PHE A 119 -4.34 -13.14 -2.65
C PHE A 119 -5.73 -13.35 -2.05
N LYS A 120 -6.53 -14.29 -2.56
CA LYS A 120 -7.88 -14.58 -2.02
C LYS A 120 -7.86 -14.90 -0.52
N GLN A 121 -6.89 -15.71 -0.10
CA GLN A 121 -6.73 -16.08 1.31
C GLN A 121 -6.43 -14.85 2.17
N MET A 122 -5.50 -13.99 1.74
CA MET A 122 -5.20 -12.75 2.45
C MET A 122 -6.39 -11.79 2.45
N PHE A 123 -7.04 -11.61 1.29
CA PHE A 123 -8.13 -10.67 1.09
C PHE A 123 -9.31 -10.95 2.03
N SER A 124 -9.66 -12.22 2.26
CA SER A 124 -10.71 -12.56 3.23
C SER A 124 -10.41 -12.03 4.64
N TYR A 125 -9.16 -12.08 5.12
CA TYR A 125 -8.80 -11.47 6.41
C TYR A 125 -8.76 -9.95 6.35
N MET A 126 -8.37 -9.39 5.22
CA MET A 126 -8.30 -7.95 4.98
C MET A 126 -9.68 -7.30 5.02
N GLU A 127 -10.65 -7.91 4.37
CA GLU A 127 -12.04 -7.45 4.31
C GLU A 127 -12.74 -7.61 5.66
N ASN A 128 -12.65 -8.80 6.28
CA ASN A 128 -13.25 -9.04 7.60
C ASN A 128 -12.71 -8.11 8.69
N GLY A 129 -11.46 -7.65 8.55
CA GLY A 129 -10.83 -6.70 9.47
C GLY A 129 -10.90 -5.24 9.03
N ASP A 130 -11.53 -4.94 7.89
CA ASP A 130 -11.59 -3.60 7.27
C ASP A 130 -10.23 -2.88 7.30
N TRP A 131 -9.16 -3.57 6.88
CA TRP A 131 -7.80 -3.05 6.99
C TRP A 131 -7.62 -1.72 6.26
N LEU A 132 -8.24 -1.57 5.08
CA LEU A 132 -8.08 -0.38 4.24
C LEU A 132 -8.58 0.87 4.96
N PHE A 133 -9.79 0.86 5.51
CA PHE A 133 -10.30 1.99 6.28
C PHE A 133 -9.55 2.15 7.61
N ASN A 134 -9.21 1.03 8.25
CA ASN A 134 -8.63 1.06 9.59
C ASN A 134 -7.18 1.50 9.64
N TYR A 135 -6.48 1.68 8.51
CA TYR A 135 -5.17 2.36 8.47
C TYR A 135 -5.20 3.73 9.16
N ARG A 136 -6.37 4.35 9.31
CA ARG A 136 -6.58 5.57 10.10
C ARG A 136 -6.22 5.43 11.58
N TYR A 137 -6.17 4.22 12.11
CA TYR A 137 -5.99 3.98 13.55
C TYR A 137 -4.66 3.30 13.88
N ALA A 138 -3.98 3.81 14.90
CA ALA A 138 -2.70 3.28 15.36
C ALA A 138 -2.77 1.78 15.75
N TRP A 139 -3.91 1.30 16.26
CA TRP A 139 -4.08 -0.12 16.59
C TRP A 139 -4.01 -1.02 15.34
N GLN A 140 -4.44 -0.53 14.18
CA GLN A 140 -4.34 -1.28 12.92
C GLN A 140 -2.89 -1.35 12.47
N ILE A 141 -2.11 -0.27 12.63
CA ILE A 141 -0.67 -0.26 12.34
C ILE A 141 0.06 -1.28 13.20
N LYS A 142 -0.25 -1.32 14.51
CA LYS A 142 0.28 -2.35 15.42
C LYS A 142 -0.06 -3.77 14.97
N LYS A 143 -1.29 -4.02 14.50
CA LYS A 143 -1.68 -5.31 13.93
C LYS A 143 -0.92 -5.64 12.64
N SER A 144 -0.80 -4.69 11.71
CA SER A 144 -0.05 -4.84 10.46
C SER A 144 1.43 -5.15 10.73
N PHE A 145 2.06 -4.43 11.66
CA PHE A 145 3.43 -4.67 12.10
C PHE A 145 3.61 -6.06 12.71
N THR A 146 2.67 -6.49 13.56
CA THR A 146 2.68 -7.85 14.13
C THR A 146 2.59 -8.91 13.02
N GLY A 147 1.74 -8.68 12.01
CA GLY A 147 1.61 -9.54 10.85
C GLY A 147 2.89 -9.62 10.01
N LEU A 148 3.55 -8.48 9.78
CA LEU A 148 4.84 -8.40 9.08
C LEU A 148 5.95 -9.12 9.87
N ALA A 149 6.05 -8.84 11.17
CA ALA A 149 7.00 -9.46 12.08
C ALA A 149 6.90 -10.99 12.07
N ARG A 150 5.67 -11.53 12.14
CA ARG A 150 5.43 -12.98 12.08
C ARG A 150 5.91 -13.63 10.78
N ARG A 151 5.91 -12.90 9.66
CA ARG A 151 6.38 -13.40 8.35
C ARG A 151 7.89 -13.19 8.14
N ALA A 152 8.51 -12.33 8.95
CA ALA A 152 9.93 -12.04 8.87
C ALA A 152 10.75 -13.18 9.50
N LYS A 153 11.28 -14.06 8.64
CA LYS A 153 12.05 -15.26 9.04
C LYS A 153 13.23 -15.00 10.00
N TYR A 154 13.77 -13.78 10.02
CA TYR A 154 15.00 -13.43 10.74
C TYR A 154 14.79 -12.32 11.79
N LEU A 155 13.55 -12.09 12.21
CA LEU A 155 13.25 -11.08 13.20
C LEU A 155 13.37 -11.67 14.62
N ASP A 156 14.08 -10.97 15.51
CA ASP A 156 14.09 -11.33 16.94
C ASP A 156 12.68 -11.09 17.53
N GLU A 157 12.19 -11.98 18.39
CA GLU A 157 10.87 -11.81 19.02
C GLU A 157 10.83 -10.63 20.01
N LYS A 158 11.99 -10.11 20.42
CA LYS A 158 12.12 -9.02 21.41
C LYS A 158 12.03 -7.63 20.81
N VAL A 159 12.11 -7.48 19.49
CA VAL A 159 12.04 -6.15 18.86
C VAL A 159 10.61 -5.66 18.75
N ASN A 160 10.41 -4.39 19.07
CA ASN A 160 9.12 -3.72 19.02
C ASN A 160 9.14 -2.63 17.93
N PRO A 161 8.89 -2.98 16.65
CA PRO A 161 8.87 -1.99 15.57
C PRO A 161 7.79 -0.91 15.76
N PHE A 162 6.73 -1.21 16.50
CA PHE A 162 5.68 -0.23 16.78
C PHE A 162 6.20 0.89 17.71
N ALA A 163 7.08 0.57 18.66
CA ALA A 163 7.75 1.59 19.46
C ALA A 163 8.66 2.51 18.61
N SER A 164 9.30 1.98 17.56
CA SER A 164 10.06 2.80 16.61
C SER A 164 9.17 3.76 15.83
N PHE A 165 7.97 3.32 15.43
CA PHE A 165 6.97 4.19 14.81
C PHE A 165 6.52 5.30 15.77
N GLU A 166 6.10 4.95 16.99
CA GLU A 166 5.63 5.93 17.99
C GLU A 166 6.71 6.97 18.34
N LYS A 167 7.95 6.51 18.56
CA LYS A 167 9.08 7.39 18.90
C LYS A 167 9.42 8.39 17.79
N ASN A 168 9.21 8.01 16.53
CA ASN A 168 9.63 8.79 15.37
C ASN A 168 8.44 9.32 14.54
N PHE A 169 7.24 9.37 15.13
CA PHE A 169 6.00 9.72 14.44
C PHE A 169 6.13 11.01 13.61
N GLY A 170 6.59 12.11 14.21
CA GLY A 170 6.75 13.38 13.47
C GLY A 170 7.86 13.39 12.41
N LEU A 171 8.84 12.49 12.49
CA LEU A 171 9.87 12.36 11.44
C LEU A 171 9.32 11.60 10.23
N ILE A 172 8.55 10.55 10.48
CA ILE A 172 7.90 9.77 9.42
C ILE A 172 6.82 10.62 8.72
N GLU A 173 6.07 11.42 9.48
CA GLU A 173 5.08 12.37 8.94
C GLU A 173 5.73 13.37 7.97
N LYS A 174 6.76 14.09 8.40
CA LYS A 174 7.49 15.05 7.53
C LYS A 174 8.07 14.39 6.28
N SER A 175 8.52 13.15 6.43
CA SER A 175 9.01 12.36 5.32
C SER A 175 7.91 12.04 4.31
N PHE A 176 6.74 11.62 4.80
CA PHE A 176 5.54 11.43 3.99
C PHE A 176 5.12 12.72 3.28
N GLU A 177 5.02 13.84 4.00
CA GLU A 177 4.64 15.14 3.44
C GLU A 177 5.58 15.60 2.32
N SER A 178 6.88 15.30 2.44
CA SER A 178 7.86 15.60 1.39
C SER A 178 7.76 14.65 0.20
N PHE A 179 7.52 13.36 0.43
CA PHE A 179 7.58 12.32 -0.59
C PHE A 179 6.28 12.16 -1.38
N PHE A 180 5.14 12.20 -0.71
CA PHE A 180 3.85 11.82 -1.28
C PHE A 180 3.43 12.70 -2.48
N PRO A 181 3.62 14.04 -2.47
CA PRO A 181 3.31 14.87 -3.64
C PRO A 181 4.12 14.51 -4.90
N GLU A 182 5.38 14.08 -4.72
CA GLU A 182 6.22 13.61 -5.83
C GLU A 182 5.72 12.28 -6.38
N LEU A 183 5.31 11.36 -5.51
CA LEU A 183 4.69 10.09 -5.92
C LEU A 183 3.37 10.32 -6.67
N GLU A 184 2.51 11.20 -6.18
CA GLU A 184 1.24 11.51 -6.84
C GLU A 184 1.47 12.10 -8.24
N THR A 185 2.41 13.04 -8.37
CA THR A 185 2.81 13.61 -9.66
C THR A 185 3.30 12.52 -10.61
N PHE A 186 4.18 11.63 -10.12
CA PHE A 186 4.70 10.51 -10.89
C PHE A 186 3.58 9.57 -11.37
N VAL A 187 2.62 9.21 -10.51
CA VAL A 187 1.49 8.34 -10.87
C VAL A 187 0.60 9.00 -11.91
N LEU A 188 0.28 10.29 -11.76
CA LEU A 188 -0.53 11.03 -12.74
C LEU A 188 0.16 11.13 -14.10
N ASP A 189 1.47 11.33 -14.13
CA ASP A 189 2.28 11.27 -15.35
C ASP A 189 2.24 9.87 -15.99
N TRP A 190 2.36 8.81 -15.18
CA TRP A 190 2.30 7.43 -15.65
C TRP A 190 0.95 7.10 -16.28
N ILE A 191 -0.15 7.49 -15.63
CA ILE A 191 -1.53 7.31 -16.11
C ILE A 191 -1.71 8.00 -17.47
N ARG A 192 -1.26 9.26 -17.60
CA ARG A 192 -1.32 10.02 -18.85
C ARG A 192 -0.53 9.35 -19.97
N LYS A 193 0.70 8.90 -19.70
CA LYS A 193 1.57 8.22 -20.68
C LYS A 193 1.00 6.87 -21.14
N ASN A 194 0.18 6.21 -20.33
CA ASN A 194 -0.43 4.92 -20.64
C ASN A 194 -1.88 5.05 -21.15
N HIS A 195 -2.31 6.26 -21.52
CA HIS A 195 -3.63 6.56 -22.11
C HIS A 195 -4.81 6.03 -21.28
N ILE A 196 -4.70 6.14 -19.95
CA ILE A 196 -5.79 5.80 -19.04
C ILE A 196 -6.63 7.07 -18.81
N THR A 197 -7.91 7.00 -19.12
CA THR A 197 -8.87 8.07 -18.82
C THR A 197 -9.38 7.89 -17.39
N LEU A 198 -9.08 8.86 -16.52
CA LEU A 198 -9.70 8.94 -15.20
C LEU A 198 -11.12 9.50 -15.35
N GLN A 199 -12.05 8.98 -14.55
CA GLN A 199 -13.44 9.44 -14.49
C GLN A 199 -13.59 10.63 -13.56
#